data_AF-W8FQ96-F1
#
_entry.id   AF-W8FQ96-F1
#
_cell.length_a   1.000
_cell.length_b   1.000
_cell.length_c   1.000
_cell.angle_alpha   90.00
_cell.angle_beta   90.00
_cell.angle_gamma   90.00
#
_symmetry.space_group_name_H-M   'P 1'
#
loop_
_entity.id
_entity.type
_entity.pdbx_description
1 polymer ?
#
loop_
_entity_poly.entity_id
_entity_poly.type
_entity_poly.pdbx_seq_one_letter_code
_entity_poly.pdbx_strand_id
1 'polypeptide(L)'
;MAEERITDIGPPHYEQFLPPVIKENYGKWDYHEILKPGVMVHVAESGDKIFTVRAASPRILAVTSIREFCDIADKYCDGYLRFTSRNNVEFLISDEANVDGCVKASEALGYPVGGTGNSISNPVHTQGWVHCHSSASDASGVVKSVMDELMPYFTNMDLPAKLRVAYACCLNMCGAVHCSDIAILGVHTRAPVIEHDDLPKMCEIPTLVASCPTGAIRPATVDGVQSIEIVEEQCMYCGNCFT
;
A
#
# COMPACT_ATOMS: atom_id res chain seq x y z
N MET A 1 37.88 -11.39 19.30
CA MET A 1 37.74 -11.44 17.83
C MET A 1 36.44 -10.71 17.51
N ALA A 2 36.42 -9.80 16.54
CA ALA A 2 35.16 -9.19 16.12
C ALA A 2 34.27 -10.29 15.53
N GLU A 3 33.00 -10.33 15.89
CA GLU A 3 32.05 -11.26 15.28
C GLU A 3 32.00 -10.99 13.76
N GLU A 4 32.00 -12.07 12.97
CA GLU A 4 31.88 -11.96 11.51
C GLU A 4 30.53 -11.36 11.13
N ARG A 5 30.52 -10.49 10.12
CA ARG A 5 29.28 -9.87 9.61
C ARG A 5 28.38 -10.95 9.00
N ILE A 6 27.16 -11.04 9.49
CA ILE A 6 26.12 -11.93 8.95
C ILE A 6 25.42 -11.26 7.76
N THR A 7 25.30 -11.97 6.63
CA THR A 7 24.60 -11.54 5.40
C THR A 7 23.74 -12.68 4.83
N ASP A 8 22.88 -12.37 3.84
CA ASP A 8 22.11 -13.37 3.07
C ASP A 8 21.13 -14.25 3.88
N ILE A 9 20.67 -13.74 5.04
CA ILE A 9 19.79 -14.48 5.95
C ILE A 9 18.29 -14.45 5.58
N GLY A 10 17.88 -13.58 4.65
CA GLY A 10 16.49 -13.45 4.23
C GLY A 10 15.54 -12.94 5.33
N PRO A 11 14.21 -13.06 5.13
CA PRO A 11 13.23 -12.72 6.16
C PRO A 11 13.16 -13.81 7.24
N PRO A 12 12.74 -13.46 8.47
CA PRO A 12 12.40 -14.47 9.46
C PRO A 12 11.23 -15.33 8.94
N HIS A 13 11.27 -16.63 9.24
CA HIS A 13 10.24 -17.56 8.80
C HIS A 13 8.89 -17.21 9.45
N TYR A 14 7.83 -17.06 8.65
CA TYR A 14 6.53 -16.56 9.13
C TYR A 14 5.90 -17.41 10.22
N GLU A 15 6.18 -18.71 10.26
CA GLU A 15 5.68 -19.63 11.32
C GLU A 15 6.12 -19.25 12.74
N GLN A 16 7.16 -18.41 12.88
CA GLN A 16 7.59 -17.86 14.16
C GLN A 16 6.56 -16.88 14.74
N PHE A 17 5.66 -16.34 13.90
CA PHE A 17 4.73 -15.26 14.25
C PHE A 17 3.26 -15.66 14.05
N LEU A 18 2.97 -16.95 13.88
CA LEU A 18 1.58 -17.42 13.80
C LEU A 18 0.98 -17.58 15.20
N PRO A 19 -0.26 -17.12 15.44
CA PRO A 19 -1.03 -17.54 16.61
C PRO A 19 -1.05 -19.07 16.72
N PRO A 20 -0.96 -19.65 17.93
CA PRO A 20 -0.95 -21.10 18.12
C PRO A 20 -2.12 -21.81 17.41
N VAL A 21 -3.34 -21.27 17.54
CA VAL A 21 -4.54 -21.82 16.88
C VAL A 21 -4.42 -21.83 15.35
N ILE A 22 -3.75 -20.84 14.74
CA ILE A 22 -3.50 -20.83 13.29
C ILE A 22 -2.46 -21.89 12.93
N LYS A 23 -1.42 -22.05 13.76
CA LYS A 23 -0.36 -23.04 13.50
C LYS A 23 -0.88 -24.47 13.60
N GLU A 24 -1.71 -24.77 14.59
CA GLU A 24 -2.32 -26.09 14.78
C GLU A 24 -3.30 -26.45 13.65
N ASN A 25 -4.01 -25.44 13.11
CA ASN A 25 -5.02 -25.59 12.07
C ASN A 25 -4.53 -25.14 10.68
N TYR A 26 -3.22 -25.05 10.47
CA TYR A 26 -2.66 -24.54 9.22
C TYR A 26 -3.06 -25.42 8.03
N GLY A 27 -3.78 -24.83 7.07
CA GLY A 27 -4.31 -25.55 5.91
C GLY A 27 -5.54 -26.43 6.19
N LYS A 28 -6.17 -26.32 7.36
CA LYS A 28 -7.32 -27.13 7.81
C LYS A 28 -8.50 -26.25 8.25
N TRP A 29 -8.86 -25.30 7.40
CA TRP A 29 -9.98 -24.37 7.65
C TRP A 29 -11.24 -24.88 6.96
N ASP A 30 -12.35 -24.92 7.69
CA ASP A 30 -13.64 -25.36 7.17
C ASP A 30 -14.38 -24.19 6.50
N TYR A 31 -14.66 -23.12 7.25
CA TYR A 31 -15.34 -21.93 6.71
C TYR A 31 -14.92 -20.65 7.42
N HIS A 32 -15.39 -19.53 6.86
CA HIS A 32 -15.32 -18.22 7.49
C HIS A 32 -16.67 -17.51 7.39
N GLU A 33 -16.91 -16.58 8.31
CA GLU A 33 -18.10 -15.74 8.33
C GLU A 33 -17.71 -14.30 8.68
N ILE A 34 -18.40 -13.33 8.08
CA ILE A 34 -18.30 -11.92 8.48
C ILE A 34 -19.43 -11.65 9.48
N LEU A 35 -19.08 -11.47 10.74
CA LEU A 35 -20.03 -11.33 11.84
C LEU A 35 -20.67 -9.93 11.88
N LYS A 36 -19.84 -8.90 11.63
CA LYS A 36 -20.22 -7.49 11.52
C LYS A 36 -19.14 -6.73 10.73
N PRO A 37 -19.36 -5.48 10.29
CA PRO A 37 -18.31 -4.72 9.59
C PRO A 37 -16.99 -4.74 10.38
N GLY A 38 -15.91 -5.14 9.71
CA GLY A 38 -14.57 -5.26 10.29
C GLY A 38 -14.32 -6.46 11.19
N VAL A 39 -15.31 -7.33 11.45
CA VAL A 39 -15.15 -8.51 12.32
C VAL A 39 -15.52 -9.79 11.60
N MET A 40 -14.60 -10.74 11.60
CA MET A 40 -14.76 -12.05 10.95
C MET A 40 -14.39 -13.17 11.91
N VAL A 41 -14.89 -14.37 11.65
CA VAL A 41 -14.44 -15.60 12.30
C VAL A 41 -14.03 -16.61 11.24
N HIS A 42 -12.95 -17.37 11.51
CA HIS A 42 -12.61 -18.58 10.78
C HIS A 42 -12.78 -19.76 11.72
N VAL A 43 -13.37 -20.85 11.21
CA VAL A 43 -13.60 -22.08 11.94
C VAL A 43 -12.79 -23.19 11.27
N ALA A 44 -11.95 -23.87 12.05
CA ALA A 44 -11.15 -24.98 11.59
C ALA A 44 -11.96 -26.27 11.52
N GLU A 45 -11.45 -27.28 10.80
CA GLU A 45 -12.03 -28.63 10.76
C GLU A 45 -12.11 -29.28 12.16
N SER A 46 -11.23 -28.87 13.10
CA SER A 46 -11.25 -29.29 14.50
C SER A 46 -12.42 -28.68 15.31
N GLY A 47 -13.05 -27.63 14.79
CA GLY A 47 -13.98 -26.77 15.51
C GLY A 47 -13.34 -25.57 16.19
N ASP A 48 -12.01 -25.46 16.19
CA ASP A 48 -11.30 -24.29 16.72
C ASP A 48 -11.70 -23.03 15.96
N LYS A 49 -11.72 -21.90 16.67
CA LYS A 49 -12.10 -20.60 16.10
C LYS A 49 -10.97 -19.61 16.25
N ILE A 50 -10.88 -18.72 15.27
CA ILE A 50 -10.12 -17.48 15.41
C ILE A 50 -10.94 -16.31 14.87
N PHE A 51 -11.03 -15.27 15.67
CA PHE A 51 -11.69 -14.04 15.32
C PHE A 51 -10.66 -13.05 14.77
N THR A 52 -11.09 -12.19 13.86
CA THR A 52 -10.26 -11.16 13.27
C THR A 52 -10.98 -9.83 13.35
N VAL A 53 -10.35 -8.85 14.01
CA VAL A 53 -10.77 -7.44 13.98
C VAL A 53 -9.87 -6.71 12.99
N ARG A 54 -10.44 -6.25 11.88
CA ARG A 54 -9.74 -5.47 10.85
C ARG A 54 -10.01 -3.98 11.05
N ALA A 55 -8.94 -3.19 11.13
CA ALA A 55 -9.00 -1.75 11.26
C ALA A 55 -8.22 -1.02 10.15
N ALA A 56 -8.68 0.19 9.82
CA ALA A 56 -8.00 1.07 8.89
C ALA A 56 -6.60 1.43 9.42
N SER A 57 -5.66 1.67 8.51
CA SER A 57 -4.36 2.24 8.83
C SER A 57 -3.94 3.18 7.69
N PRO A 58 -3.28 4.32 8.00
CA PRO A 58 -2.83 5.27 7.00
C PRO A 58 -1.67 4.75 6.12
N ARG A 59 -1.24 3.49 6.28
CA ARG A 59 -0.05 2.86 5.68
C ARG A 59 1.27 3.49 6.15
N ILE A 60 1.45 4.79 6.02
CA ILE A 60 2.57 5.51 6.62
C ILE A 60 2.31 5.64 8.12
N LEU A 61 3.12 4.95 8.92
CA LEU A 61 2.97 4.86 10.37
C LEU A 61 4.23 5.36 11.07
N ALA A 62 4.04 6.07 12.18
CA ALA A 62 5.11 6.30 13.13
C ALA A 62 5.37 5.01 13.94
N VAL A 63 6.60 4.86 14.45
CA VAL A 63 6.93 3.77 15.38
C VAL A 63 6.01 3.78 16.62
N THR A 64 5.54 4.95 17.06
CA THR A 64 4.60 5.07 18.17
C THR A 64 3.26 4.41 17.84
N SER A 65 2.70 4.62 16.65
CA SER A 65 1.48 3.96 16.18
C SER A 65 1.64 2.44 16.09
N ILE A 66 2.81 1.95 15.67
CA ILE A 66 3.10 0.52 15.64
C ILE A 66 3.12 -0.05 17.06
N ARG A 67 3.71 0.66 18.02
CA ARG A 67 3.71 0.24 19.43
C ARG A 67 2.30 0.23 20.02
N GLU A 68 1.45 1.20 19.68
CA GLU A 68 0.05 1.19 20.09
C GLU A 68 -0.71 -0.03 19.55
N PHE A 69 -0.42 -0.47 18.31
CA PHE A 69 -0.97 -1.73 17.79
C PHE A 69 -0.44 -2.96 18.54
N CYS A 70 0.84 -2.97 18.91
CA CYS A 70 1.40 -4.02 19.77
C CYS A 70 0.70 -4.05 21.14
N ASP A 71 0.45 -2.90 21.76
CA ASP A 71 -0.24 -2.84 23.06
C ASP A 71 -1.67 -3.40 22.98
N ILE A 72 -2.39 -3.17 21.87
CA ILE A 72 -3.69 -3.82 21.61
C ILE A 72 -3.52 -5.33 21.46
N ALA A 73 -2.55 -5.78 20.66
CA ALA A 73 -2.34 -7.19 20.40
C ALA A 73 -1.89 -7.96 21.65
N ASP A 74 -1.01 -7.41 22.47
CA ASP A 74 -0.59 -8.00 23.74
C ASP A 74 -1.78 -8.15 24.70
N LYS A 75 -2.70 -7.19 24.69
CA LYS A 75 -3.86 -7.18 25.59
C LYS A 75 -5.00 -8.09 25.15
N TYR A 76 -5.26 -8.21 23.85
CA TYR A 76 -6.46 -8.86 23.32
C TYR A 76 -6.19 -10.05 22.40
N CYS A 77 -4.94 -10.26 21.98
CA CYS A 77 -4.58 -11.14 20.86
C CYS A 77 -3.34 -12.00 21.14
N ASP A 78 -2.95 -12.17 22.40
CA ASP A 78 -1.75 -12.92 22.81
C ASP A 78 -0.45 -12.44 22.12
N GLY A 79 -0.39 -11.16 21.75
CA GLY A 79 0.74 -10.54 21.06
C GLY A 79 0.73 -10.72 19.52
N TYR A 80 -0.34 -11.27 18.94
CA TYR A 80 -0.42 -11.54 17.51
C TYR A 80 -1.28 -10.52 16.75
N LEU A 81 -0.70 -9.99 15.67
CA LEU A 81 -1.38 -9.17 14.67
C LEU A 81 -0.77 -9.42 13.29
N ARG A 82 -1.45 -8.96 12.25
CA ARG A 82 -0.90 -8.94 10.88
C ARG A 82 -1.36 -7.71 10.12
N PHE A 83 -0.75 -7.49 8.96
CA PHE A 83 -1.26 -6.52 7.98
C PHE A 83 -1.83 -7.25 6.76
N THR A 84 -2.87 -6.68 6.18
CA THR A 84 -3.46 -7.14 4.92
C THR A 84 -2.65 -6.61 3.72
N SER A 85 -2.88 -7.19 2.53
CA SER A 85 -2.31 -6.68 1.28
C SER A 85 -2.76 -5.26 0.89
N ARG A 86 -3.73 -4.70 1.63
CA ARG A 86 -4.21 -3.32 1.47
C ARG A 86 -3.85 -2.43 2.66
N ASN A 87 -2.88 -2.85 3.47
CA ASN A 87 -2.32 -2.09 4.59
C ASN A 87 -3.29 -1.81 5.74
N ASN A 88 -4.47 -2.44 5.79
CA ASN A 88 -5.24 -2.55 7.04
C ASN A 88 -4.47 -3.41 8.04
N VAL A 89 -4.62 -3.10 9.34
CA VAL A 89 -4.16 -3.97 10.43
C VAL A 89 -5.26 -4.97 10.79
N GLU A 90 -4.87 -6.19 11.12
CA GLU A 90 -5.75 -7.24 11.62
C GLU A 90 -5.23 -7.78 12.95
N PHE A 91 -6.09 -7.76 13.94
CA PHE A 91 -5.88 -8.32 15.26
C PHE A 91 -6.47 -9.72 15.32
N LEU A 92 -5.67 -10.71 15.74
CA LEU A 92 -5.98 -12.14 15.63
C LEU A 92 -6.32 -12.72 17.00
N ILE A 93 -7.59 -13.00 17.25
CA ILE A 93 -8.14 -13.18 18.59
C ILE A 93 -8.63 -14.63 18.77
N SER A 94 -8.03 -15.35 19.72
CA SER A 94 -8.38 -16.72 20.10
C SER A 94 -9.66 -16.77 20.96
N ASP A 95 -9.81 -15.85 21.90
CA ASP A 95 -10.97 -15.75 22.81
C ASP A 95 -12.01 -14.72 22.31
N GLU A 96 -13.21 -15.18 21.97
CA GLU A 96 -14.32 -14.34 21.50
C GLU A 96 -14.64 -13.17 22.44
N ALA A 97 -14.45 -13.35 23.76
CA ALA A 97 -14.72 -12.31 24.75
C ALA A 97 -13.85 -11.05 24.57
N ASN A 98 -12.69 -11.17 23.90
CA ASN A 98 -11.78 -10.06 23.66
C ASN A 98 -12.13 -9.21 22.42
N VAL A 99 -13.03 -9.67 21.55
CA VAL A 99 -13.36 -9.01 20.27
C VAL A 99 -13.85 -7.58 20.48
N ASP A 100 -14.85 -7.37 21.33
CA ASP A 100 -15.40 -6.04 21.57
C ASP A 100 -14.44 -5.10 22.30
N GLY A 101 -13.55 -5.65 23.13
CA GLY A 101 -12.47 -4.90 23.77
C GLY A 101 -11.46 -4.39 22.74
N CYS A 102 -11.06 -5.24 21.80
CA CYS A 102 -10.15 -4.90 20.71
C CYS A 102 -10.74 -3.84 19.77
N VAL A 103 -12.02 -3.98 19.40
CA VAL A 103 -12.72 -2.99 18.55
C VAL A 103 -12.69 -1.61 19.20
N LYS A 104 -13.12 -1.51 20.47
CA LYS A 104 -13.13 -0.24 21.20
C LYS A 104 -11.74 0.37 21.35
N ALA A 105 -10.72 -0.45 21.59
CA ALA A 105 -9.35 0.03 21.72
C ALA A 105 -8.83 0.60 20.39
N SER A 106 -9.08 -0.07 19.27
CA SER A 106 -8.71 0.41 17.93
C SER A 106 -9.40 1.74 17.60
N GLU A 107 -10.72 1.83 17.84
CA GLU A 107 -11.49 3.03 17.56
C GLU A 107 -11.10 4.21 18.47
N ALA A 108 -10.78 3.96 19.74
CA ALA A 108 -10.32 4.98 20.68
C ALA A 108 -9.00 5.65 20.25
N LEU A 109 -8.16 4.93 19.51
CA LEU A 109 -6.93 5.45 18.91
C LEU A 109 -7.15 6.11 17.53
N GLY A 110 -8.38 6.15 17.04
CA GLY A 110 -8.71 6.74 15.74
C GLY A 110 -8.44 5.82 14.55
N TYR A 111 -8.45 4.49 14.76
CA TYR A 111 -8.36 3.49 13.70
C TYR A 111 -9.72 2.77 13.54
N PRO A 112 -10.62 3.26 12.66
CA PRO A 112 -11.94 2.69 12.47
C PRO A 112 -11.91 1.21 12.08
N VAL A 113 -12.81 0.42 12.65
CA VAL A 113 -12.98 -1.00 12.32
C VAL A 113 -13.90 -1.14 11.10
N GLY A 114 -13.50 -1.94 10.11
CA GLY A 114 -14.22 -2.04 8.84
C GLY A 114 -13.44 -2.68 7.70
N GLY A 115 -13.83 -2.36 6.45
CA GLY A 115 -13.14 -2.78 5.24
C GLY A 115 -13.27 -4.28 4.94
N THR A 116 -14.37 -4.91 5.38
CA THR A 116 -14.75 -6.31 5.12
C THR A 116 -16.05 -6.37 4.32
N GLY A 117 -16.35 -7.52 3.70
CA GLY A 117 -17.60 -7.69 2.95
C GLY A 117 -17.73 -6.71 1.77
N ASN A 118 -18.97 -6.39 1.38
CA ASN A 118 -19.26 -5.48 0.28
C ASN A 118 -19.13 -4.02 0.72
N SER A 119 -17.88 -3.59 0.83
CA SER A 119 -17.46 -2.28 1.32
C SER A 119 -16.32 -1.72 0.48
N ILE A 120 -15.98 -0.45 0.72
CA ILE A 120 -14.67 0.08 0.36
C ILE A 120 -13.68 -0.36 1.42
N SER A 121 -12.53 -0.87 0.99
CA SER A 121 -11.40 -1.08 1.89
C SER A 121 -10.30 -0.07 1.57
N ASN A 122 -9.28 -0.02 2.44
CA ASN A 122 -8.18 0.92 2.37
C ASN A 122 -7.59 1.06 0.94
N PRO A 123 -7.41 2.28 0.42
CA PRO A 123 -6.79 2.51 -0.87
C PRO A 123 -5.31 2.13 -0.86
N VAL A 124 -4.92 1.28 -1.81
CA VAL A 124 -3.49 1.04 -2.09
C VAL A 124 -2.93 2.32 -2.71
N HIS A 125 -1.84 2.82 -2.15
CA HIS A 125 -1.20 4.05 -2.61
C HIS A 125 0.31 4.03 -2.43
N THR A 126 0.96 4.99 -3.08
CA THR A 126 2.41 5.06 -3.25
C THR A 126 3.03 6.15 -2.36
N GLN A 127 4.24 6.61 -2.70
CA GLN A 127 4.98 7.58 -1.90
C GLN A 127 4.49 9.02 -2.07
N GLY A 128 4.18 9.46 -3.31
CA GLY A 128 3.89 10.88 -3.58
C GLY A 128 5.05 11.79 -3.19
N TRP A 129 4.73 13.02 -2.76
CA TRP A 129 5.71 14.04 -2.39
C TRP A 129 6.47 13.73 -1.10
N VAL A 130 6.02 12.73 -0.32
CA VAL A 130 6.72 12.29 0.89
C VAL A 130 8.10 11.73 0.57
N HIS A 131 8.28 11.09 -0.60
CA HIS A 131 9.54 10.39 -0.87
C HIS A 131 9.92 10.18 -2.35
N CYS A 132 9.01 10.36 -3.31
CA CYS A 132 9.31 10.07 -4.72
C CYS A 132 9.67 11.35 -5.49
N HIS A 133 10.72 11.28 -6.32
CA HIS A 133 11.16 12.41 -7.15
C HIS A 133 10.38 12.52 -8.47
N SER A 134 9.75 11.45 -8.95
CA SER A 134 8.97 11.42 -10.20
C SER A 134 7.47 11.58 -10.02
N SER A 135 7.02 11.97 -8.82
CA SER A 135 5.59 12.15 -8.53
C SER A 135 5.01 13.40 -9.20
N ALA A 136 3.88 13.25 -9.89
CA ALA A 136 3.08 14.37 -10.40
C ALA A 136 2.14 14.97 -9.34
N SER A 137 1.81 14.22 -8.29
CA SER A 137 0.92 14.63 -7.20
C SER A 137 1.23 13.86 -5.91
N ASP A 138 0.84 14.41 -4.76
CA ASP A 138 0.96 13.73 -3.47
C ASP A 138 0.08 12.49 -3.36
N ALA A 139 0.50 11.48 -2.59
CA ALA A 139 -0.26 10.25 -2.37
C ALA A 139 -1.07 10.29 -1.08
N SER A 140 -0.41 10.55 0.05
CA SER A 140 -1.04 10.46 1.36
C SER A 140 -2.14 11.50 1.56
N GLY A 141 -1.93 12.74 1.12
CA GLY A 141 -2.91 13.81 1.21
C GLY A 141 -4.15 13.56 0.34
N VAL A 142 -3.96 13.04 -0.88
CA VAL A 142 -5.09 12.69 -1.78
C VAL A 142 -5.89 11.53 -1.18
N VAL A 143 -5.22 10.46 -0.74
CA VAL A 143 -5.90 9.31 -0.13
C VAL A 143 -6.64 9.70 1.14
N LYS A 144 -6.05 10.54 1.99
CA LYS A 144 -6.72 11.07 3.18
C LYS A 144 -8.00 11.82 2.81
N SER A 145 -7.90 12.76 1.87
CA SER A 145 -9.05 13.56 1.42
C SER A 145 -10.17 12.70 0.85
N VAL A 146 -9.82 11.68 0.06
CA VAL A 146 -10.78 10.71 -0.49
C VAL A 146 -11.40 9.84 0.61
N MET A 147 -10.60 9.32 1.52
CA MET A 147 -11.08 8.44 2.59
C MET A 147 -11.93 9.15 3.64
N ASP A 148 -11.75 10.46 3.82
CA ASP A 148 -12.64 11.25 4.68
C ASP A 148 -14.08 11.26 4.17
N GLU A 149 -14.26 11.36 2.86
CA GLU A 149 -15.58 11.26 2.20
C GLU A 149 -16.09 9.81 2.13
N LEU A 150 -15.19 8.84 1.95
CA LEU A 150 -15.54 7.43 1.74
C LEU A 150 -15.62 6.61 3.03
N MET A 151 -15.32 7.19 4.19
CA MET A 151 -15.32 6.47 5.47
C MET A 151 -16.65 5.75 5.78
N PRO A 152 -17.84 6.30 5.49
CA PRO A 152 -19.10 5.59 5.70
C PRO A 152 -19.19 4.25 4.95
N TYR A 153 -18.52 4.14 3.79
CA TYR A 153 -18.45 2.89 3.01
C TYR A 153 -17.37 1.94 3.48
N PHE A 154 -16.45 2.38 4.35
CA PHE A 154 -15.46 1.53 4.99
C PHE A 154 -16.02 0.86 6.24
N THR A 155 -16.74 1.60 7.07
CA THR A 155 -17.30 1.11 8.35
C THR A 155 -18.63 0.36 8.20
N ASN A 156 -19.19 0.31 6.99
CA ASN A 156 -20.44 -0.43 6.68
C ASN A 156 -20.24 -1.40 5.50
N MET A 157 -21.26 -2.19 5.17
CA MET A 157 -21.21 -3.20 4.11
C MET A 157 -22.39 -3.07 3.12
N ASP A 158 -22.70 -1.83 2.74
CA ASP A 158 -23.92 -1.49 1.98
C ASP A 158 -23.71 -1.40 0.46
N LEU A 159 -22.52 -1.74 -0.04
CA LEU A 159 -22.26 -1.71 -1.47
C LEU A 159 -22.82 -2.96 -2.17
N PRO A 160 -23.11 -2.90 -3.48
CA PRO A 160 -23.52 -4.08 -4.24
C PRO A 160 -22.43 -5.17 -4.30
N ALA A 161 -21.16 -4.78 -4.22
CA ALA A 161 -20.00 -5.67 -4.24
C ALA A 161 -18.80 -5.01 -3.52
N LYS A 162 -17.72 -5.76 -3.36
CA LYS A 162 -16.43 -5.22 -2.92
C LYS A 162 -15.94 -4.19 -3.93
N LEU A 163 -15.53 -3.02 -3.45
CA LEU A 163 -14.96 -1.96 -4.30
C LEU A 163 -13.55 -1.60 -3.85
N ARG A 164 -12.62 -1.55 -4.81
CA ARG A 164 -11.21 -1.21 -4.61
C ARG A 164 -10.89 0.12 -5.26
N VAL A 165 -10.55 1.09 -4.42
CA VAL A 165 -9.93 2.34 -4.84
C VAL A 165 -8.41 2.18 -4.78
N ALA A 166 -7.67 2.69 -5.75
CA ALA A 166 -6.21 2.77 -5.66
C ALA A 166 -5.70 4.09 -6.23
N TYR A 167 -4.55 4.52 -5.73
CA TYR A 167 -3.91 5.78 -6.10
C TYR A 167 -2.46 5.56 -6.54
N ALA A 168 -2.05 6.23 -7.62
CA ALA A 168 -0.64 6.34 -8.01
C ALA A 168 -0.26 7.79 -8.26
N CYS A 169 0.89 8.18 -7.73
CA CYS A 169 1.44 9.53 -7.87
C CYS A 169 2.01 9.83 -9.28
N CYS A 170 2.27 8.80 -10.08
CA CYS A 170 2.68 8.88 -11.48
C CYS A 170 2.33 7.57 -12.20
N LEU A 171 2.53 7.53 -13.52
CA LEU A 171 2.14 6.39 -14.36
C LEU A 171 2.98 5.12 -14.20
N ASN A 172 4.03 5.15 -13.37
CA ASN A 172 4.73 3.92 -12.98
C ASN A 172 3.84 3.02 -12.10
N MET A 173 2.72 3.56 -11.58
CA MET A 173 1.66 2.92 -10.81
C MET A 173 2.07 2.34 -9.45
N CYS A 174 3.27 1.77 -9.32
CA CYS A 174 3.87 1.16 -8.13
C CYS A 174 2.86 0.39 -7.24
N GLY A 175 1.90 -0.30 -7.86
CA GLY A 175 0.74 -0.87 -7.20
C GLY A 175 -0.37 -1.26 -8.18
N ALA A 176 -1.56 -1.53 -7.64
CA ALA A 176 -2.69 -2.11 -8.36
C ALA A 176 -3.61 -1.08 -9.06
N VAL A 177 -3.10 0.10 -9.39
CA VAL A 177 -3.93 1.20 -9.93
C VAL A 177 -4.52 0.86 -11.29
N HIS A 178 -3.76 0.20 -12.16
CA HIS A 178 -4.19 -0.24 -13.49
C HIS A 178 -5.28 -1.33 -13.48
N CYS A 179 -5.58 -1.93 -12.32
CA CYS A 179 -6.53 -3.04 -12.18
C CYS A 179 -7.46 -2.87 -10.97
N SER A 180 -7.70 -1.62 -10.54
CA SER A 180 -8.66 -1.28 -9.48
C SER A 180 -9.99 -0.81 -10.05
N ASP A 181 -11.08 -1.03 -9.31
CA ASP A 181 -12.43 -0.61 -9.72
C ASP A 181 -12.51 0.92 -9.93
N ILE A 182 -11.82 1.67 -9.06
CA ILE A 182 -11.60 3.11 -9.22
C ILE A 182 -10.11 3.40 -9.06
N ALA A 183 -9.53 4.02 -10.08
CA ALA A 183 -8.14 4.39 -10.13
C ALA A 183 -7.97 5.91 -10.15
N ILE A 184 -7.12 6.43 -9.28
CA ILE A 184 -6.73 7.85 -9.26
C ILE A 184 -5.25 7.91 -9.63
N LEU A 185 -4.93 8.72 -10.64
CA LEU A 185 -3.59 8.76 -11.23
C LEU A 185 -3.10 10.20 -11.40
N GLY A 186 -1.94 10.50 -10.83
CA GLY A 186 -1.18 11.70 -11.15
C GLY A 186 -0.58 11.60 -12.55
N VAL A 187 -0.81 12.62 -13.38
CA VAL A 187 -0.27 12.73 -14.74
C VAL A 187 0.37 14.10 -14.95
N HIS A 188 1.47 14.14 -15.69
CA HIS A 188 2.01 15.38 -16.20
C HIS A 188 1.25 15.82 -17.46
N THR A 189 1.31 17.12 -17.77
CA THR A 189 0.60 17.73 -18.90
C THR A 189 1.50 18.62 -19.75
N ARG A 190 2.83 18.50 -19.58
CA ARG A 190 3.85 19.31 -20.25
C ARG A 190 5.07 18.47 -20.57
N ALA A 191 5.74 18.79 -21.67
CA ALA A 191 7.02 18.18 -22.02
C ALA A 191 8.10 18.54 -20.96
N PRO A 192 9.10 17.67 -20.74
CA PRO A 192 10.23 17.97 -19.87
C PRO A 192 11.02 19.20 -20.33
N VAL A 193 11.50 19.98 -19.36
CA VAL A 193 12.52 21.00 -19.60
C VAL A 193 13.88 20.31 -19.62
N ILE A 194 14.72 20.65 -20.60
CA ILE A 194 16.01 20.01 -20.80
C ILE A 194 17.12 20.88 -20.19
N GLU A 195 17.85 20.32 -19.23
CA GLU A 195 19.07 20.94 -18.70
C GLU A 195 20.26 20.50 -19.56
N HIS A 196 20.47 21.18 -20.69
CA HIS A 196 21.42 20.77 -21.72
C HIS A 196 22.87 20.61 -21.20
N ASP A 197 23.28 21.44 -20.25
CA ASP A 197 24.63 21.44 -19.68
C ASP A 197 24.90 20.24 -18.76
N ASP A 198 23.87 19.72 -18.08
CA ASP A 198 24.00 18.65 -17.09
C ASP A 198 23.61 17.29 -17.64
N LEU A 199 22.77 17.24 -18.67
CA LEU A 199 22.31 16.01 -19.31
C LEU A 199 23.47 15.05 -19.68
N PRO A 200 24.55 15.46 -20.37
CA PRO A 200 25.64 14.52 -20.71
C PRO A 200 26.47 14.08 -19.49
N LYS A 201 26.37 14.77 -18.35
CA LYS A 201 27.09 14.42 -17.11
C LYS A 201 26.33 13.38 -16.29
N MET A 202 25.00 13.36 -16.42
CA MET A 202 24.09 12.59 -15.57
C MET A 202 23.39 11.45 -16.32
N CYS A 203 23.23 11.57 -17.64
CA CYS A 203 22.44 10.67 -18.45
C CYS A 203 23.29 9.96 -19.50
N GLU A 204 22.99 8.69 -19.73
CA GLU A 204 23.43 7.97 -20.92
C GLU A 204 22.37 8.20 -22.01
N ILE A 205 22.77 8.92 -23.08
CA ILE A 205 21.81 9.44 -24.08
C ILE A 205 21.05 8.34 -24.85
N PRO A 206 21.70 7.27 -25.34
CA PRO A 206 21.00 6.16 -26.00
C PRO A 206 19.86 5.55 -25.17
N THR A 207 20.07 5.30 -23.88
CA THR A 207 19.06 4.74 -22.97
C THR A 207 17.96 5.75 -22.66
N LEU A 208 18.29 7.04 -22.51
CA LEU A 208 17.30 8.12 -22.38
C LEU A 208 16.40 8.17 -23.61
N VAL A 209 16.97 8.14 -24.82
CA VAL A 209 16.19 8.14 -26.07
C VAL A 209 15.31 6.88 -26.17
N ALA A 210 15.87 5.71 -25.86
CA ALA A 210 15.14 4.44 -25.88
C ALA A 210 14.02 4.35 -24.83
N SER A 211 14.09 5.15 -23.75
CA SER A 211 13.04 5.23 -22.74
C SER A 211 11.74 5.84 -23.26
N CYS A 212 11.78 6.57 -24.39
CA CYS A 212 10.61 7.26 -24.93
C CYS A 212 9.70 6.30 -25.72
N PRO A 213 8.48 6.01 -25.23
CA PRO A 213 7.59 5.06 -25.89
C PRO A 213 7.01 5.56 -27.22
N THR A 214 7.04 6.87 -27.47
CA THR A 214 6.50 7.49 -28.69
C THR A 214 7.58 7.91 -29.69
N GLY A 215 8.86 7.74 -29.34
CA GLY A 215 9.97 8.19 -30.19
C GLY A 215 10.10 9.71 -30.30
N ALA A 216 9.53 10.47 -29.36
CA ALA A 216 9.56 11.94 -29.35
C ALA A 216 10.95 12.53 -29.07
N ILE A 217 11.91 11.74 -28.58
CA ILE A 217 13.23 12.20 -28.17
C ILE A 217 14.26 11.80 -29.23
N ARG A 218 15.14 12.74 -29.62
CA ARG A 218 16.21 12.50 -30.60
C ARG A 218 17.55 12.98 -30.06
N PRO A 219 18.68 12.29 -30.35
CA PRO A 219 20.00 12.82 -30.08
C PRO A 219 20.23 14.13 -30.83
N ALA A 220 20.84 15.11 -30.16
CA ALA A 220 21.16 16.40 -30.72
C ALA A 220 22.52 16.91 -30.23
N THR A 221 22.99 18.00 -30.81
CA THR A 221 24.08 18.81 -30.25
C THR A 221 23.54 20.23 -30.09
N VAL A 222 23.51 20.73 -28.86
CA VAL A 222 22.98 22.05 -28.51
C VAL A 222 24.14 22.84 -27.93
N ASP A 223 24.42 24.00 -28.51
CA ASP A 223 25.54 24.89 -28.11
C ASP A 223 26.90 24.19 -28.01
N GLY A 224 27.13 23.19 -28.87
CA GLY A 224 28.37 22.40 -28.91
C GLY A 224 28.45 21.27 -27.87
N VAL A 225 27.40 21.09 -27.07
CA VAL A 225 27.28 20.04 -26.05
C VAL A 225 26.39 18.91 -26.57
N GLN A 226 26.80 17.66 -26.32
CA GLN A 226 26.00 16.49 -26.65
C GLN A 226 24.72 16.50 -25.80
N SER A 227 23.55 16.46 -26.45
CA SER A 227 22.27 16.60 -25.77
C SER A 227 21.14 15.89 -26.54
N ILE A 228 19.90 16.30 -26.30
CA ILE A 228 18.69 15.80 -26.96
C ILE A 228 17.75 16.93 -27.36
N GLU A 229 16.84 16.65 -28.27
CA GLU A 229 15.66 17.45 -28.59
C GLU A 229 14.38 16.64 -28.31
N ILE A 230 13.29 17.33 -27.93
CA ILE A 230 11.97 16.73 -27.72
C ILE A 230 10.99 17.33 -28.72
N VAL A 231 10.39 16.47 -29.53
CA VAL A 231 9.29 16.79 -30.44
C VAL A 231 8.00 16.84 -29.61
N GLU A 232 7.61 18.03 -29.14
CA GLU A 232 6.54 18.20 -28.16
C GLU A 232 5.21 17.62 -28.64
N GLU A 233 4.89 17.75 -29.93
CA GLU A 233 3.67 17.19 -30.54
C GLU A 233 3.61 15.65 -30.51
N GLN A 234 4.74 14.97 -30.29
CA GLN A 234 4.83 13.51 -30.12
C GLN A 234 4.93 13.08 -28.66
N CYS A 235 5.14 14.02 -27.73
CA CYS A 235 5.27 13.73 -26.31
C CYS A 235 3.89 13.52 -25.67
N MET A 236 3.74 12.43 -24.91
CA MET A 236 2.55 12.18 -24.09
C MET A 236 2.80 12.41 -22.58
N TYR A 237 3.85 13.15 -22.26
CA TYR A 237 4.17 13.59 -20.87
C TYR A 237 4.32 12.43 -19.88
N CYS A 238 4.84 11.30 -20.35
CA CYS A 238 4.90 10.09 -19.54
C CYS A 238 5.91 10.16 -18.38
N GLY A 239 6.88 11.08 -18.46
CA GLY A 239 7.92 11.26 -17.44
C GLY A 239 8.99 10.15 -17.40
N ASN A 240 8.89 9.11 -18.25
CA ASN A 240 9.83 7.98 -18.21
C ASN A 240 11.29 8.39 -18.52
N CYS A 241 11.50 9.42 -19.33
CA CYS A 241 12.83 9.96 -19.62
C CYS A 241 13.47 10.72 -18.45
N PHE A 242 12.70 11.07 -17.41
CA PHE A 242 13.21 11.68 -16.18
C PHE A 242 13.49 10.65 -15.07
N THR A 243 12.94 9.43 -15.19
CA THR A 243 13.13 8.34 -14.21
C THR A 243 14.54 7.79 -14.30
#